data_AF-A0A0K6FU48-F1
#
_entry.id   AF-A0A0K6FU48-F1
#
_cell.length_a   1.000
_cell.length_b   1.000
_cell.length_c   1.000
_cell.angle_alpha   90.00
_cell.angle_beta   90.00
_cell.angle_gamma   90.00
#
_symmetry.space_group_name_H-M   'P 1'
#
loop_
_entity.id
_entity.type
_entity.pdbx_description
1 polymer ?
#
loop_
_entity_poly.entity_id
_entity_poly.type
_entity_poly.pdbx_seq_one_letter_code
_entity_poly.pdbx_strand_id
1 'polypeptide(L)'
;MFTKLLIASALASAAFATECARTYTVKEGDWCDTISAANNASTYQLSTVNADKINDACTNLEVGQELCLGIKGQDCTITHNVVYGDTCDKIMQAANINATMLYTNNPQIDEYCSNIYIGEVLCVAGVYAAPEPIPDRQVGAPGGEPAGPPAATPYAEAKPKVVEAPASNQNTTSVYNDPVTPPAPSPENKQPDASSYNNGGSEDDDLPECEDPNDDGY
;
A
#
# COMPACT_ATOMS: atom_id res chain seq x y z
N MET A 1 -9.78 -47.51 50.86
CA MET A 1 -9.58 -47.46 49.40
C MET A 1 -10.42 -46.30 48.88
N PHE A 2 -9.81 -45.14 48.57
CA PHE A 2 -10.52 -43.96 48.08
C PHE A 2 -10.10 -43.72 46.64
N THR A 3 -11.00 -44.02 45.71
CA THR A 3 -10.81 -43.83 44.27
C THR A 3 -10.89 -42.34 43.96
N LYS A 4 -9.78 -41.72 43.57
CA LYS A 4 -9.76 -40.34 43.06
C LYS A 4 -10.27 -40.35 41.61
N LEU A 5 -11.44 -39.76 41.39
CA LEU A 5 -11.94 -39.48 40.04
C LEU A 5 -11.29 -38.17 39.56
N LEU A 6 -10.39 -38.25 38.59
CA LEU A 6 -9.85 -37.09 37.89
C LEU A 6 -10.82 -36.75 36.75
N ILE A 7 -11.56 -35.65 36.91
CA ILE A 7 -12.37 -35.08 35.83
C ILE A 7 -11.42 -34.26 34.97
N ALA A 8 -11.06 -34.79 33.80
CA ALA A 8 -10.36 -34.03 32.78
C ALA A 8 -11.39 -33.16 32.04
N SER A 9 -11.43 -31.86 32.38
CA SER A 9 -12.18 -30.88 31.59
C SER A 9 -11.42 -30.59 30.29
N ALA A 10 -11.91 -31.11 29.17
CA ALA A 10 -11.41 -30.76 27.85
C ALA A 10 -12.06 -29.44 27.40
N LEU A 11 -11.29 -28.36 27.35
CA LEU A 11 -11.67 -27.16 26.60
C LEU A 11 -11.45 -27.46 25.12
N ALA A 12 -12.53 -27.74 24.40
CA ALA A 12 -12.47 -27.84 22.94
C ALA A 12 -12.43 -26.42 22.36
N SER A 13 -11.26 -25.99 21.89
CA SER A 13 -11.14 -24.80 21.06
C SER A 13 -11.72 -25.12 19.68
N ALA A 14 -12.89 -24.56 19.36
CA ALA A 14 -13.43 -24.62 18.00
C ALA A 14 -12.61 -23.67 17.13
N ALA A 15 -11.73 -24.22 16.28
CA ALA A 15 -11.13 -23.45 15.19
C ALA A 15 -12.24 -23.18 14.16
N PHE A 16 -12.67 -21.92 14.04
CA PHE A 16 -13.53 -21.52 12.93
C PHE A 16 -12.68 -21.59 11.67
N ALA A 17 -13.02 -22.48 10.74
CA ALA A 17 -12.39 -22.49 9.43
C ALA A 17 -12.71 -21.15 8.75
N THR A 18 -11.67 -20.38 8.46
CA THR A 18 -11.78 -19.12 7.73
C THR A 18 -12.39 -19.38 6.34
N GLU A 19 -13.63 -18.93 6.14
CA GLU A 19 -14.33 -19.14 4.87
C GLU A 19 -13.89 -18.11 3.83
N CYS A 20 -13.47 -18.60 2.66
CA CYS A 20 -13.11 -17.73 1.55
C CYS A 20 -14.34 -16.97 1.00
N ALA A 21 -14.19 -15.66 0.80
CA ALA A 21 -15.22 -14.80 0.21
C ALA A 21 -15.15 -14.78 -1.32
N ARG A 22 -13.93 -14.74 -1.86
CA ARG A 22 -13.66 -14.67 -3.30
C ARG A 22 -12.44 -15.50 -3.64
N THR A 23 -12.52 -16.27 -4.72
CA THR A 23 -11.41 -17.10 -5.19
C THR A 23 -10.85 -16.59 -6.51
N TYR A 24 -9.60 -16.96 -6.79
CA TYR A 24 -8.91 -16.73 -8.05
C TYR A 24 -8.14 -17.97 -8.46
N THR A 25 -8.21 -18.34 -9.73
CA THR A 25 -7.42 -19.43 -10.30
C THR A 25 -6.18 -18.85 -10.97
N VAL A 26 -5.00 -19.22 -10.50
CA VAL A 26 -3.69 -18.79 -11.02
C VAL A 26 -3.57 -19.16 -12.50
N LYS A 27 -3.12 -18.19 -13.30
CA LYS A 27 -2.84 -18.31 -14.73
C LYS A 27 -1.35 -18.20 -14.99
N GLU A 28 -0.94 -18.62 -16.17
CA GLU A 28 0.43 -18.45 -16.63
C GLU A 28 0.82 -16.97 -16.66
N GLY A 29 1.99 -16.64 -16.10
CA GLY A 29 2.50 -15.27 -16.00
C GLY A 29 1.96 -14.46 -14.81
N ASP A 30 1.09 -15.02 -13.98
CA ASP A 30 0.61 -14.36 -12.78
C ASP A 30 1.68 -14.28 -11.68
N TRP A 31 1.60 -13.26 -10.86
CA TRP A 31 2.28 -13.14 -9.56
C TRP A 31 1.37 -12.38 -8.59
N CYS A 32 1.60 -12.49 -7.28
CA CYS A 32 0.66 -11.99 -6.26
C CYS A 32 0.20 -10.56 -6.48
N ASP A 33 1.09 -9.64 -6.87
CA ASP A 33 0.73 -8.24 -7.08
C ASP A 33 -0.16 -8.03 -8.31
N THR A 34 0.11 -8.68 -9.44
CA THR A 34 -0.80 -8.61 -10.60
C THR A 34 -2.16 -9.24 -10.33
N ILE A 35 -2.20 -10.34 -9.59
CA ILE A 35 -3.46 -10.96 -9.15
C ILE A 35 -4.22 -9.96 -8.27
N SER A 36 -3.55 -9.40 -7.27
CA SER A 36 -4.11 -8.44 -6.32
C SER A 36 -4.66 -7.20 -7.03
N ALA A 37 -3.87 -6.63 -7.94
CA ALA A 37 -4.20 -5.45 -8.74
C ALA A 37 -5.42 -5.69 -9.63
N ALA A 38 -5.45 -6.82 -10.34
CA ALA A 38 -6.55 -7.16 -11.24
C ALA A 38 -7.86 -7.46 -10.50
N ASN A 39 -7.78 -7.87 -9.23
CA ASN A 39 -8.94 -8.34 -8.47
C ASN A 39 -9.32 -7.44 -7.29
N ASN A 40 -8.72 -6.25 -7.16
CA ASN A 40 -8.88 -5.34 -6.01
C ASN A 40 -8.77 -6.11 -4.69
N ALA A 41 -7.69 -6.87 -4.53
CA ALA A 41 -7.35 -7.57 -3.30
C ALA A 41 -6.04 -7.01 -2.77
N SER A 42 -5.88 -6.96 -1.45
CA SER A 42 -4.59 -6.57 -0.87
C SER A 42 -3.56 -7.69 -1.04
N THR A 43 -2.34 -7.34 -1.45
CA THR A 43 -1.22 -8.30 -1.54
C THR A 43 -0.96 -8.96 -0.19
N TYR A 44 -1.01 -8.18 0.90
CA TYR A 44 -0.90 -8.70 2.26
C TYR A 44 -1.98 -9.74 2.57
N GLN A 45 -3.25 -9.40 2.31
CA GLN A 45 -4.37 -10.29 2.54
C GLN A 45 -4.25 -11.57 1.72
N LEU A 46 -3.91 -11.47 0.42
CA LEU A 46 -3.68 -12.61 -0.46
C LEU A 46 -2.58 -13.53 0.09
N SER A 47 -1.43 -12.97 0.48
CA SER A 47 -0.31 -13.75 1.00
C SER A 47 -0.62 -14.43 2.34
N THR A 48 -1.41 -13.77 3.20
CA THR A 48 -1.68 -14.24 4.56
C THR A 48 -2.74 -15.33 4.56
N VAL A 49 -3.83 -15.14 3.81
CA VAL A 49 -4.94 -16.11 3.77
C VAL A 49 -4.53 -17.41 3.06
N ASN A 50 -3.53 -17.36 2.18
CA ASN A 50 -3.02 -18.53 1.46
C ASN A 50 -1.66 -19.01 1.99
N ALA A 51 -1.31 -18.68 3.24
CA ALA A 51 -0.02 -19.03 3.81
C ALA A 51 0.27 -20.54 3.89
N ASP A 52 -0.76 -21.38 3.84
CA ASP A 52 -0.68 -22.83 3.72
C ASP A 52 -0.30 -23.33 2.32
N LYS A 53 -0.44 -22.46 1.31
CA LYS A 53 -0.26 -22.77 -0.12
C LYS A 53 0.87 -21.98 -0.78
N ILE A 54 1.11 -20.75 -0.34
CA ILE A 54 2.08 -19.82 -0.94
C ILE A 54 3.05 -19.29 0.12
N ASN A 55 4.31 -19.13 -0.27
CA ASN A 55 5.36 -18.56 0.57
C ASN A 55 5.27 -17.02 0.60
N ASP A 56 5.98 -16.42 1.54
CA ASP A 56 5.93 -14.98 1.82
C ASP A 56 6.37 -14.13 0.62
N ALA A 57 7.31 -14.64 -0.16
CA ALA A 57 7.80 -14.00 -1.37
C ALA A 57 6.89 -14.23 -2.59
N CYS A 58 5.84 -15.03 -2.47
CA CYS A 58 4.96 -15.44 -3.57
C CYS A 58 5.71 -16.01 -4.80
N THR A 59 6.80 -16.77 -4.57
CA THR A 59 7.62 -17.38 -5.64
C THR A 59 7.18 -18.77 -6.06
N ASN A 60 6.13 -19.32 -5.44
CA ASN A 60 5.72 -20.72 -5.61
C ASN A 60 4.30 -20.88 -6.14
N LEU A 61 3.80 -19.90 -6.89
CA LEU A 61 2.49 -20.00 -7.53
C LEU A 61 2.47 -21.10 -8.60
N GLU A 62 1.42 -21.90 -8.59
CA GLU A 62 1.21 -22.98 -9.56
C GLU A 62 0.03 -22.63 -10.49
N VAL A 63 0.20 -22.76 -11.80
CA VAL A 63 -0.90 -22.54 -12.76
C VAL A 63 -2.05 -23.52 -12.46
N GLY A 64 -3.27 -23.00 -12.37
CA GLY A 64 -4.47 -23.76 -12.00
C GLY A 64 -4.72 -23.83 -10.49
N GLN A 65 -3.80 -23.37 -9.64
CA GLN A 65 -3.98 -23.27 -8.20
C GLN A 65 -5.12 -22.30 -7.86
N GLU A 66 -5.99 -22.68 -6.92
CA GLU A 66 -7.02 -21.79 -6.39
C GLU A 66 -6.52 -21.06 -5.14
N LEU A 67 -6.46 -19.74 -5.25
CA LEU A 67 -6.13 -18.82 -4.17
C LEU A 67 -7.39 -18.15 -3.64
N CYS A 68 -7.38 -17.84 -2.35
CA CYS A 68 -8.39 -17.03 -1.71
C CYS A 68 -7.97 -15.56 -1.72
N LEU A 69 -8.78 -14.69 -2.33
CA LEU A 69 -8.50 -13.27 -2.41
C LEU A 69 -8.85 -12.51 -1.13
N GLY A 70 -9.75 -13.05 -0.32
CA GLY A 70 -10.26 -12.45 0.91
C GLY A 70 -11.26 -13.37 1.60
N ILE A 71 -11.51 -13.12 2.88
CA ILE A 71 -12.28 -14.03 3.73
C ILE A 71 -13.56 -13.36 4.20
N LYS A 72 -14.59 -14.13 4.51
CA LYS A 72 -15.88 -13.56 4.89
C LYS A 72 -15.74 -12.70 6.15
N GLY A 73 -16.16 -11.45 6.05
CA GLY A 73 -16.05 -10.45 7.12
C GLY A 73 -14.73 -9.66 7.14
N GLN A 74 -13.70 -10.10 6.41
CA GLN A 74 -12.41 -9.44 6.25
C GLN A 74 -11.94 -9.58 4.78
N ASP A 75 -12.69 -8.97 3.87
CA ASP A 75 -12.38 -8.93 2.44
C ASP A 75 -12.17 -7.47 2.01
N CYS A 76 -10.92 -7.03 1.97
CA CYS A 76 -10.61 -5.69 1.51
C CYS A 76 -10.75 -5.57 -0.01
N THR A 77 -11.76 -4.80 -0.45
CA THR A 77 -12.04 -4.52 -1.87
C THR A 77 -11.76 -3.06 -2.27
N ILE A 78 -11.48 -2.19 -1.29
CA ILE A 78 -11.04 -0.81 -1.52
C ILE A 78 -9.52 -0.79 -1.38
N THR A 79 -8.82 -0.70 -2.51
CA THR A 79 -7.37 -0.89 -2.58
C THR A 79 -6.67 0.27 -3.28
N HIS A 80 -5.37 0.41 -3.02
CA HIS A 80 -4.47 1.33 -3.71
C HIS A 80 -3.28 0.55 -4.25
N ASN A 81 -2.99 0.71 -5.54
CA ASN A 81 -1.79 0.15 -6.16
C ASN A 81 -0.67 1.17 -6.03
N VAL A 82 0.41 0.80 -5.35
CA VAL A 82 1.57 1.66 -5.13
C VAL A 82 2.23 1.98 -6.48
N VAL A 83 2.42 3.27 -6.74
CA VAL A 83 3.11 3.78 -7.91
C VAL A 83 4.32 4.63 -7.52
N TYR A 84 5.13 4.99 -8.51
CA TYR A 84 6.31 5.82 -8.28
C TYR A 84 5.96 7.15 -7.58
N GLY A 85 6.67 7.45 -6.50
CA GLY A 85 6.52 8.69 -5.74
C GLY A 85 5.39 8.67 -4.70
N ASP A 86 4.71 7.53 -4.51
CA ASP A 86 3.80 7.34 -3.40
C ASP A 86 4.53 7.35 -2.06
N THR A 87 3.82 7.89 -1.06
CA THR A 87 4.18 7.78 0.36
C THR A 87 2.93 7.41 1.12
N CYS A 88 3.04 6.81 2.31
CA CYS A 88 1.87 6.49 3.13
C CYS A 88 0.99 7.73 3.37
N ASP A 89 1.57 8.91 3.58
CA ASP A 89 0.80 10.15 3.75
C ASP A 89 -0.03 10.52 2.52
N LYS A 90 0.51 10.36 1.31
CA LYS A 90 -0.23 10.64 0.07
C LYS A 90 -1.36 9.62 -0.12
N ILE A 91 -1.09 8.35 0.16
CA ILE A 91 -2.06 7.26 0.06
C ILE A 91 -3.21 7.47 1.04
N MET A 92 -2.90 7.79 2.30
CA MET A 92 -3.91 8.07 3.34
C MET A 92 -4.79 9.27 2.96
N GLN A 93 -4.19 10.36 2.48
CA GLN A 93 -4.92 11.54 2.04
C GLN A 93 -5.84 11.23 0.85
N ALA A 94 -5.33 10.51 -0.17
CA ALA A 94 -6.11 10.14 -1.35
C ALA A 94 -7.28 9.20 -1.01
N ALA A 95 -7.07 8.26 -0.09
CA ALA A 95 -8.08 7.31 0.36
C ALA A 95 -9.00 7.86 1.46
N ASN A 96 -8.71 9.04 2.01
CA ASN A 96 -9.41 9.65 3.15
C ASN A 96 -9.48 8.71 4.38
N ILE A 97 -8.34 8.12 4.75
CA ILE A 97 -8.17 7.27 5.93
C ILE A 97 -7.06 7.81 6.84
N ASN A 98 -7.01 7.34 8.09
CA ASN A 98 -5.93 7.69 9.02
C ASN A 98 -4.86 6.58 9.09
N ALA A 99 -3.77 6.87 9.79
CA ALA A 99 -2.65 5.94 10.00
C ALA A 99 -3.11 4.63 10.63
N THR A 100 -3.98 4.68 11.65
CA THR A 100 -4.51 3.47 12.29
C THR A 100 -5.16 2.54 11.26
N MET A 101 -5.97 3.08 10.35
CA MET A 101 -6.61 2.26 9.32
C MET A 101 -5.61 1.69 8.34
N LEU A 102 -4.67 2.50 7.85
CA LEU A 102 -3.67 2.03 6.88
C LEU A 102 -2.81 0.91 7.47
N TYR A 103 -2.20 1.12 8.64
CA TYR A 103 -1.30 0.16 9.26
C TYR A 103 -2.02 -1.08 9.81
N THR A 104 -3.26 -0.93 10.30
CA THR A 104 -4.04 -2.12 10.73
C THR A 104 -4.42 -3.00 9.54
N ASN A 105 -4.78 -2.38 8.41
CA ASN A 105 -5.15 -3.13 7.22
C ASN A 105 -3.95 -3.65 6.41
N ASN A 106 -2.75 -3.12 6.68
CA ASN A 106 -1.50 -3.50 6.03
C ASN A 106 -0.38 -3.64 7.06
N PRO A 107 -0.45 -4.67 7.94
CA PRO A 107 0.51 -4.87 9.03
C PRO A 107 1.95 -5.12 8.55
N GLN A 108 2.16 -5.38 7.27
CA GLN A 108 3.49 -5.50 6.70
C GLN A 108 4.22 -4.17 6.55
N ILE A 109 3.50 -3.04 6.51
CA ILE A 109 4.14 -1.73 6.34
C ILE A 109 4.88 -1.36 7.62
N ASP A 110 6.16 -1.00 7.48
CA ASP A 110 6.97 -0.54 8.60
C ASP A 110 6.58 0.87 9.09
N GLU A 111 7.09 1.26 10.26
CA GLU A 111 6.74 2.55 10.88
C GLU A 111 7.17 3.78 10.06
N TYR A 112 8.12 3.62 9.13
CA TYR A 112 8.64 4.68 8.27
C TYR A 112 8.04 4.65 6.86
N CYS A 113 7.13 3.71 6.58
CA CYS A 113 6.62 3.43 5.24
C CYS A 113 7.73 3.19 4.20
N SER A 114 8.88 2.64 4.64
CA SER A 114 10.08 2.55 3.80
C SER A 114 10.13 1.28 2.94
N ASN A 115 9.27 0.30 3.26
CA ASN A 115 9.25 -1.01 2.64
C ASN A 115 8.12 -1.22 1.62
N ILE A 116 7.31 -0.21 1.32
CA ILE A 116 6.36 -0.30 0.20
C ILE A 116 7.09 -0.21 -1.14
N TYR A 117 6.59 -0.91 -2.15
CA TYR A 117 7.22 -0.95 -3.47
C TYR A 117 6.20 -0.82 -4.60
N ILE A 118 6.67 -0.38 -5.77
CA ILE A 118 5.82 -0.19 -6.95
C ILE A 118 5.16 -1.51 -7.33
N GLY A 119 3.84 -1.48 -7.51
CA GLY A 119 3.03 -2.64 -7.85
C GLY A 119 2.36 -3.31 -6.65
N GLU A 120 2.85 -3.09 -5.42
CA GLU A 120 2.18 -3.59 -4.21
C GLU A 120 0.76 -3.05 -4.10
N VAL A 121 -0.20 -3.88 -3.67
CA VAL A 121 -1.60 -3.49 -3.52
C VAL A 121 -1.97 -3.41 -2.04
N LEU A 122 -2.18 -2.19 -1.58
CA LEU A 122 -2.52 -1.89 -0.19
C LEU A 122 -4.03 -1.85 0.01
N CYS A 123 -4.50 -2.36 1.13
CA CYS A 123 -5.87 -2.19 1.57
C CYS A 123 -6.06 -0.78 2.14
N VAL A 124 -6.93 0.03 1.52
CA VAL A 124 -7.20 1.41 1.97
C VAL A 124 -8.66 1.61 2.39
N ALA A 125 -9.33 0.52 2.78
CA ALA A 125 -10.68 0.58 3.32
C ALA A 125 -10.71 1.35 4.66
N GLY A 126 -11.74 2.16 4.86
CA GLY A 126 -12.02 2.85 6.14
C GLY A 126 -12.58 1.95 7.24
N VAL A 127 -12.52 0.63 7.06
CA VAL A 127 -12.94 -0.39 8.03
C VAL A 127 -11.86 -1.47 8.14
N TYR A 128 -11.82 -2.18 9.26
CA TYR A 128 -10.85 -3.27 9.45
C TYR A 128 -11.19 -4.45 8.54
N ALA A 129 -10.23 -4.82 7.70
CA ALA A 129 -10.36 -5.88 6.71
C ALA A 129 -9.13 -6.79 6.62
N ALA A 130 -8.05 -6.50 7.35
CA ALA A 130 -6.91 -7.41 7.41
C ALA A 130 -7.25 -8.73 8.11
N PRO A 131 -6.75 -9.87 7.60
CA PRO A 131 -6.73 -11.12 8.34
C PRO A 131 -5.79 -11.01 9.54
N GLU A 132 -5.95 -11.92 10.51
CA GLU A 132 -5.02 -12.01 11.63
C GLU A 132 -3.59 -12.26 11.13
N PRO A 133 -2.58 -11.51 11.61
CA PRO A 133 -1.19 -11.76 11.27
C PRO A 133 -0.75 -13.16 11.69
N ILE A 134 0.01 -13.81 10.82
CA ILE A 134 0.65 -15.08 11.15
C ILE A 134 1.95 -14.79 11.88
N PRO A 135 2.17 -15.31 13.11
CA PRO A 135 3.43 -15.13 13.83
C PRO A 135 4.63 -15.58 12.99
N ASP A 136 5.73 -14.82 13.09
CA ASP A 136 7.02 -15.09 12.44
C ASP A 136 7.01 -15.07 10.89
N ARG A 137 5.88 -14.70 10.25
CA ARG A 137 5.79 -14.48 8.79
C ARG A 137 6.25 -13.06 8.44
N GLN A 138 7.10 -12.91 7.42
CA GLN A 138 7.59 -11.60 6.97
C GLN A 138 7.01 -11.34 5.57
N VAL A 139 5.80 -10.75 5.55
CA VAL A 139 5.13 -10.36 4.31
C VAL A 139 5.75 -9.05 3.80
N GLY A 140 5.87 -8.86 2.48
CA GLY A 140 6.30 -7.58 1.89
C GLY A 140 7.69 -7.56 1.25
N ALA A 141 8.27 -8.72 0.93
CA ALA A 141 9.45 -8.74 0.07
C ALA A 141 9.04 -8.36 -1.38
N PRO A 142 9.76 -7.45 -2.06
CA PRO A 142 9.46 -7.12 -3.45
C PRO A 142 9.69 -8.35 -4.34
N GLY A 143 8.59 -8.87 -4.89
CA GLY A 143 8.54 -9.70 -6.10
C GLY A 143 9.12 -11.11 -6.01
N GLY A 144 8.24 -12.09 -5.94
CA GLY A 144 8.53 -13.45 -6.38
C GLY A 144 8.49 -13.60 -7.91
N GLU A 145 9.11 -14.66 -8.41
CA GLU A 145 9.08 -15.02 -9.83
C GLU A 145 7.64 -15.28 -10.32
N PRO A 146 7.31 -14.92 -11.58
CA PRO A 146 6.02 -15.24 -12.19
C PRO A 146 5.71 -16.75 -12.16
N ALA A 147 4.42 -17.08 -12.08
CA ALA A 147 3.94 -18.46 -12.18
C ALA A 147 4.20 -19.01 -13.58
N GLY A 148 5.23 -19.84 -13.70
CA GLY A 148 5.67 -20.46 -14.95
C GLY A 148 6.88 -19.77 -15.59
N PRO A 149 7.41 -20.31 -16.70
CA PRO A 149 8.48 -19.64 -17.44
C PRO A 149 8.03 -18.23 -17.83
N PRO A 150 8.92 -17.22 -17.80
CA PRO A 150 8.56 -15.85 -18.13
C PRO A 150 7.91 -15.85 -19.52
N ALA A 151 6.65 -15.45 -19.58
CA ALA A 151 5.97 -15.27 -20.85
C ALA A 151 6.80 -14.30 -21.71
N ALA A 152 7.06 -14.66 -22.97
CA ALA A 152 7.90 -13.90 -23.90
C ALA A 152 7.25 -12.59 -24.39
N THR A 153 6.55 -11.89 -23.51
CA THR A 153 5.96 -10.58 -23.78
C THR A 153 6.69 -9.54 -22.94
N PRO A 154 7.19 -8.45 -23.56
CA PRO A 154 7.78 -7.36 -22.80
C PRO A 154 6.71 -6.84 -21.83
N TYR A 155 7.10 -6.65 -20.57
CA TYR A 155 6.30 -5.95 -19.57
C TYR A 155 5.69 -4.72 -20.24
N ALA A 156 4.38 -4.76 -20.48
CA ALA A 156 3.70 -3.60 -21.01
C ALA A 156 3.75 -2.56 -19.90
N GLU A 157 4.55 -1.51 -20.12
CA GLU A 157 4.60 -0.34 -19.26
C GLU A 157 3.16 0.08 -18.92
N ALA A 158 2.86 0.19 -17.63
CA ALA A 158 1.53 0.51 -17.15
C ALA A 158 1.09 1.81 -17.80
N LYS A 159 0.18 1.73 -18.77
CA LYS A 159 -0.38 2.91 -19.41
C LYS A 159 -1.06 3.74 -18.30
N PRO A 160 -0.73 5.03 -18.16
CA PRO A 160 -1.42 5.91 -17.23
C PRO A 160 -2.93 5.78 -17.44
N LYS A 161 -3.65 5.43 -16.38
CA LYS A 161 -5.11 5.49 -16.37
C LYS A 161 -5.47 6.96 -16.51
N VAL A 162 -5.84 7.38 -17.71
CA VAL A 162 -6.37 8.73 -17.95
C VAL A 162 -7.66 8.82 -17.16
N VAL A 163 -7.60 9.49 -16.01
CA VAL A 163 -8.80 9.94 -15.31
C VAL A 163 -9.46 10.97 -16.20
N GLU A 164 -10.57 10.58 -16.81
CA GLU A 164 -11.43 11.48 -17.55
C GLU A 164 -12.00 12.52 -16.56
N ALA A 165 -11.46 13.73 -16.63
CA ALA A 165 -11.97 14.86 -15.85
C ALA A 165 -13.44 15.10 -16.24
N PRO A 166 -14.37 15.26 -15.28
CA PRO A 166 -15.75 15.59 -15.63
C PRO A 166 -15.79 16.96 -16.33
N ALA A 167 -16.52 16.99 -17.44
CA ALA A 167 -16.65 18.15 -18.32
C ALA A 167 -17.04 19.42 -17.55
N SER A 168 -16.21 20.46 -17.68
CA SER A 168 -16.55 21.82 -17.29
C SER A 168 -17.60 22.36 -18.26
N ASN A 169 -18.82 22.50 -17.77
CA ASN A 169 -19.92 23.17 -18.45
C ASN A 169 -19.75 24.69 -18.33
N GLN A 170 -19.02 25.27 -19.28
CA GLN A 170 -19.01 26.71 -19.52
C GLN A 170 -20.26 27.10 -20.31
N ASN A 171 -21.21 27.78 -19.66
CA ASN A 171 -22.14 28.67 -20.37
C ASN A 171 -22.46 29.91 -19.52
N THR A 172 -22.60 31.03 -20.24
CA THR A 172 -22.18 32.37 -19.87
C THR A 172 -23.24 33.25 -19.20
N THR A 173 -22.73 34.34 -18.61
CA THR A 173 -23.32 35.69 -18.44
C THR A 173 -24.43 35.94 -17.42
N SER A 174 -24.06 36.67 -16.36
CA SER A 174 -24.92 37.67 -15.74
C SER A 174 -24.07 38.87 -15.29
N VAL A 175 -24.48 40.03 -15.77
CA VAL A 175 -23.92 41.36 -15.52
C VAL A 175 -24.23 41.79 -14.08
N TYR A 176 -23.23 42.23 -13.32
CA TYR A 176 -23.43 43.29 -12.33
C TYR A 176 -22.11 44.02 -12.05
N ASN A 177 -22.09 45.30 -12.38
CA ASN A 177 -21.02 46.23 -12.00
C ASN A 177 -21.33 46.74 -10.59
N ASP A 178 -20.36 46.74 -9.69
CA ASP A 178 -20.30 47.72 -8.59
C ASP A 178 -18.85 47.90 -8.09
N PRO A 179 -18.53 49.08 -7.51
CA PRO A 179 -17.17 49.59 -7.42
C PRO A 179 -16.39 49.05 -6.23
N VAL A 180 -15.11 48.70 -6.46
CA VAL A 180 -14.18 48.20 -5.46
C VAL A 180 -13.69 49.35 -4.57
N THR A 181 -14.12 49.37 -3.31
CA THR A 181 -13.37 50.04 -2.22
C THR A 181 -12.30 49.09 -1.67
N PRO A 182 -11.05 49.54 -1.46
CA PRO A 182 -9.97 48.68 -0.99
C PRO A 182 -10.14 48.30 0.49
N PRO A 183 -9.82 47.06 0.91
CA PRO A 183 -9.85 46.66 2.31
C PRO A 183 -8.63 47.20 3.09
N ALA A 184 -8.90 47.52 4.36
CA ALA A 184 -7.93 47.94 5.37
C ALA A 184 -6.93 46.82 5.76
N PRO A 185 -5.73 47.16 6.25
CA PRO A 185 -4.73 46.18 6.67
C PRO A 185 -5.07 45.53 8.02
N SER A 186 -4.89 44.21 8.11
CA SER A 186 -5.00 43.42 9.34
C SER A 186 -3.64 43.38 10.09
N PRO A 187 -3.61 43.34 11.43
CA PRO A 187 -2.41 43.61 12.21
C PRO A 187 -1.42 42.45 12.34
N GLU A 188 -0.17 42.86 12.50
CA GLU A 188 1.06 42.10 12.67
C GLU A 188 1.06 41.24 13.95
N ASN A 189 1.37 39.95 13.82
CA ASN A 189 1.58 39.08 14.96
C ASN A 189 3.08 38.82 15.16
N LYS A 190 3.57 39.28 16.32
CA LYS A 190 4.97 39.38 16.72
C LYS A 190 5.42 38.04 17.32
N GLN A 191 6.26 37.29 16.61
CA GLN A 191 6.91 36.09 17.16
C GLN A 191 8.13 36.50 18.02
N PRO A 192 8.34 35.91 19.22
CA PRO A 192 9.43 36.29 20.10
C PRO A 192 10.80 35.78 19.64
N ASP A 193 11.78 36.60 19.98
CA ASP A 193 13.22 36.51 19.80
C ASP A 193 13.82 35.22 20.38
N ALA A 194 14.56 34.48 19.54
CA ALA A 194 15.53 33.50 19.97
C ALA A 194 16.89 33.91 19.39
N SER A 195 17.77 34.26 20.30
CA SER A 195 19.11 34.76 20.10
C SER A 195 20.06 33.73 19.49
N SER A 196 20.87 34.23 18.55
CA SER A 196 22.32 33.94 18.43
C SER A 196 22.75 32.48 18.25
N TYR A 197 22.88 32.07 16.98
CA TYR A 197 24.11 31.39 16.55
C TYR A 197 24.67 32.10 15.31
N ASN A 198 25.73 32.87 15.53
CA ASN A 198 26.62 33.32 14.48
C ASN A 198 27.43 32.12 13.99
N ASN A 199 27.40 31.85 12.69
CA ASN A 199 28.65 31.56 11.98
C ASN A 199 28.52 32.12 10.56
N GLY A 200 29.36 33.10 10.27
CA GLY A 200 29.52 33.64 8.92
C GLY A 200 30.44 32.74 8.09
N GLY A 201 30.43 32.96 6.79
CA GLY A 201 31.40 32.37 5.87
C GLY A 201 30.73 31.89 4.59
N SER A 202 30.73 32.75 3.59
CA SER A 202 30.38 32.43 2.21
C SER A 202 31.55 31.69 1.58
N GLU A 203 31.39 30.40 1.27
CA GLU A 203 32.24 29.65 0.32
C GLU A 203 31.33 28.61 -0.36
N ASP A 204 30.63 29.07 -1.39
CA ASP A 204 30.17 28.20 -2.48
C ASP A 204 31.42 27.86 -3.31
N ASP A 205 32.07 26.73 -3.05
CA ASP A 205 32.98 26.00 -3.95
C ASP A 205 33.43 24.71 -3.21
N ASP A 206 33.59 23.60 -3.94
CA ASP A 206 33.98 22.24 -3.47
C ASP A 206 32.85 21.26 -3.05
N LEU A 207 31.91 21.01 -3.97
CA LEU A 207 31.23 19.70 -4.05
C LEU A 207 32.12 18.72 -4.84
N PRO A 208 32.50 17.56 -4.30
CA PRO A 208 33.27 16.57 -5.05
C PRO A 208 32.43 16.01 -6.21
N GLU A 209 33.01 16.05 -7.41
CA GLU A 209 32.42 15.48 -8.62
C GLU A 209 32.13 13.98 -8.39
N CYS A 210 30.88 13.58 -8.62
CA CYS A 210 30.52 12.16 -8.70
C CYS A 210 31.15 11.60 -9.98
N GLU A 211 32.27 10.88 -9.85
CA GLU A 211 32.82 10.09 -10.96
C GLU A 211 31.75 9.12 -11.48
N ASP A 212 31.40 9.23 -12.77
CA ASP A 212 30.50 8.31 -13.46
C ASP A 212 31.20 6.97 -13.65
N PRO A 213 30.72 5.87 -13.03
CA PRO A 213 31.37 4.57 -13.12
C PRO A 213 31.24 3.90 -14.49
N ASN A 214 30.62 4.54 -15.50
CA ASN A 214 30.43 3.99 -16.84
C ASN A 214 30.99 4.85 -17.98
N ASP A 215 31.91 5.79 -17.72
CA ASP A 215 32.67 6.45 -18.79
C ASP A 215 33.88 5.59 -19.20
N ASP A 216 33.69 4.70 -20.17
CA ASP A 216 34.71 3.78 -20.69
C ASP A 216 35.47 4.31 -21.93
N GLY A 217 35.43 5.62 -22.18
CA GLY A 217 36.51 6.36 -22.84
C GLY A 217 37.07 5.80 -24.16
N TYR A 218 36.21 5.45 -25.12
CA TYR A 218 36.58 5.13 -26.51
C TYR A 218 35.85 5.97 -27.55
#